data_AF-A0A8T4A1U2-F1
#
_entry.id   AF-A0A8T4A1U2-F1
#
_cell.length_a   1.000
_cell.length_b   1.000
_cell.length_c   1.000
_cell.angle_alpha   90.00
_cell.angle_beta   90.00
_cell.angle_gamma   90.00
#
_symmetry.space_group_name_H-M   'P 1'
#
loop_
_entity.id
_entity.type
_entity.pdbx_description
1 polymer ?
#
loop_
_entity_poly.entity_id
_entity_poly.type
_entity_poly.pdbx_seq_one_letter_code
_entity_poly.pdbx_strand_id
1 'polypeptide(L)'
;MLLDAPALSPVLTPEQALGIIQKSVSGKGWKKYDVAEIKLVYSPYWLFSFDISAEGSAPSGKAALNAYTGELSDLIPMLLDRPHKKTKETEEGCEIESTAISPVEVKETAQAKVSIQAGLKKENVVISAVSKVYVPFYRVWVDIAGDTFRIDIDASMGIPVGAEAIPKREKSWDEVGRETLDKMKTPKGWIELGGETLGSAGGAVSGKGKGPLAFLGTREGKLALAAVIIVLIFYFSLFRPAGQMKVDCKVKEDYLGPRQFFGLFGEQTLQPKSIGSGNLFIEGECSFINAGKEPGFAHVRISVKENGKEVAQSVKMITVTRVNPSSMPTVKVFNTTWSGSLSTKYSFSWGVSASG
;
A
#
# COMPACT_ATOMS: atom_id res chain seq x y z
N MET A 1 17.35 -27.51 23.84
CA MET A 1 16.60 -27.50 25.12
C MET A 1 15.43 -28.48 25.02
N LEU A 2 14.89 -28.99 26.13
CA LEU A 2 13.73 -29.90 26.11
C LEU A 2 12.43 -29.12 26.36
N LEU A 3 11.45 -29.31 25.48
CA LEU A 3 10.13 -28.71 25.57
C LEU A 3 9.16 -29.56 26.39
N ASP A 4 8.19 -28.91 27.03
CA ASP A 4 7.12 -29.57 27.79
C ASP A 4 6.07 -30.24 26.89
N ALA A 5 6.04 -29.89 25.61
CA ALA A 5 5.18 -30.49 24.59
C ALA A 5 5.95 -30.78 23.29
N PRO A 6 5.45 -31.68 22.42
CA PRO A 6 6.06 -31.91 21.12
C PRO A 6 6.09 -30.64 20.27
N ALA A 7 7.17 -30.46 19.52
CA ALA A 7 7.34 -29.44 18.51
C ALA A 7 7.39 -30.05 17.11
N LEU A 8 7.00 -29.26 16.12
CA LEU A 8 7.32 -29.58 14.72
C LEU A 8 8.82 -29.37 14.49
N SER A 9 9.44 -30.26 13.72
CA SER A 9 10.83 -30.07 13.30
C SER A 9 10.91 -28.96 12.24
N PRO A 10 11.85 -28.00 12.38
CA PRO A 10 12.14 -27.05 11.30
C PRO A 10 12.73 -27.81 10.12
N VAL A 11 12.20 -27.57 8.93
CA VAL A 11 12.69 -28.15 7.67
C VAL A 11 13.46 -27.10 6.86
N LEU A 12 13.06 -25.83 7.01
CA LEU A 12 13.67 -24.73 6.30
C LEU A 12 14.93 -24.23 6.98
N THR A 13 15.90 -23.80 6.17
CA THR A 13 17.06 -23.05 6.64
C THR A 13 16.74 -21.53 6.72
N PRO A 14 17.52 -20.75 7.47
CA PRO A 14 17.35 -19.29 7.52
C PRO A 14 17.41 -18.64 6.12
N GLU A 15 18.28 -19.13 5.23
CA GLU A 15 18.45 -18.60 3.87
C GLU A 15 17.19 -18.85 3.03
N GLN A 16 16.54 -20.01 3.19
CA GLN A 16 15.30 -20.32 2.50
C GLN A 16 14.16 -19.43 2.99
N ALA A 17 14.08 -19.17 4.30
CA ALA A 17 13.13 -18.22 4.87
C ALA A 17 13.34 -16.81 4.30
N LEU A 18 14.58 -16.33 4.23
CA LEU A 18 14.90 -15.05 3.57
C LEU A 18 14.47 -15.01 2.10
N GLY A 19 14.64 -16.10 1.36
CA GLY A 19 14.15 -16.22 -0.02
C GLY A 19 12.62 -16.07 -0.14
N ILE A 20 11.87 -16.63 0.82
CA ILE A 20 10.41 -16.50 0.89
C ILE A 20 10.01 -15.05 1.18
N ILE A 21 10.72 -14.36 2.08
CA ILE A 21 10.51 -12.93 2.37
C ILE A 21 10.78 -12.09 1.13
N GLN A 22 11.92 -12.30 0.49
CA GLN A 22 12.30 -11.58 -0.72
C GLN A 22 11.21 -11.70 -1.79
N LYS A 23 10.69 -12.91 -2.01
CA LYS A 23 9.60 -13.16 -2.95
C LYS A 23 8.31 -12.44 -2.54
N SER A 24 7.97 -12.47 -1.26
CA SER A 24 6.74 -11.85 -0.72
C SER A 24 6.79 -10.32 -0.81
N VAL A 25 7.90 -9.72 -0.41
CA VAL A 25 8.15 -8.26 -0.44
C VAL A 25 8.24 -7.75 -1.89
N SER A 26 8.95 -8.49 -2.76
CA SER A 26 9.04 -8.15 -4.19
C SER A 26 7.68 -8.27 -4.89
N GLY A 27 6.84 -9.23 -4.48
CA GLY A 27 5.47 -9.39 -4.97
C GLY A 27 4.56 -8.20 -4.61
N LYS A 28 4.88 -7.47 -3.54
CA LYS A 28 4.23 -6.20 -3.16
C LYS A 28 4.82 -4.98 -3.89
N GLY A 29 5.80 -5.19 -4.76
CA GLY A 29 6.43 -4.18 -5.60
C GLY A 29 7.64 -3.50 -4.97
N TRP A 30 8.03 -3.86 -3.75
CA TRP A 30 9.18 -3.27 -3.06
C TRP A 30 10.49 -3.89 -3.55
N LYS A 31 11.39 -3.04 -4.07
CA LYS A 31 12.71 -3.44 -4.59
C LYS A 31 13.85 -3.19 -3.61
N LYS A 32 13.63 -2.27 -2.67
CA LYS A 32 14.58 -1.89 -1.62
C LYS A 32 13.88 -2.10 -0.29
N TYR A 33 14.50 -2.88 0.57
CA TYR A 33 14.08 -3.16 1.93
C TYR A 33 15.31 -3.68 2.67
N ASP A 34 15.35 -3.44 3.97
CA ASP A 34 16.42 -3.92 4.83
C ASP A 34 15.86 -5.02 5.74
N VAL A 35 16.65 -6.07 5.96
CA VAL A 35 16.29 -7.15 6.89
C VAL A 35 17.13 -6.98 8.14
N ALA A 36 16.50 -6.65 9.26
CA ALA A 36 17.20 -6.31 10.49
C ALA A 36 17.72 -7.54 11.22
N GLU A 37 16.88 -8.56 11.39
CA GLU A 37 17.20 -9.77 12.15
C GLU A 37 16.35 -10.95 11.67
N ILE A 38 16.93 -12.15 11.67
CA ILE A 38 16.21 -13.42 11.49
C ILE A 38 16.47 -14.32 12.70
N LYS A 39 15.39 -14.77 13.34
CA LYS A 39 15.47 -15.58 14.55
C LYS A 39 14.52 -16.76 14.48
N LEU A 40 15.00 -17.95 14.84
CA LEU A 40 14.14 -19.12 14.98
C LEU A 40 13.45 -19.08 16.36
N VAL A 41 12.12 -19.07 16.36
CA VAL A 41 11.28 -18.97 17.56
C VAL A 41 10.31 -20.14 17.59
N TYR A 42 10.28 -20.89 18.69
CA TYR A 42 9.27 -21.91 18.95
C TYR A 42 8.09 -21.29 19.68
N SER A 43 6.98 -21.11 18.97
CA SER A 43 5.75 -20.55 19.52
C SER A 43 4.80 -21.65 19.99
N PRO A 44 4.30 -21.61 21.25
CA PRO A 44 3.37 -22.60 21.78
C PRO A 44 1.95 -22.34 21.26
N TYR A 45 1.27 -23.39 20.82
CA TYR A 45 -0.13 -23.38 20.40
C TYR A 45 -0.92 -24.46 21.14
N TRP A 46 -2.14 -24.10 21.52
CA TRP A 46 -3.17 -25.02 21.96
C TRP A 46 -4.04 -25.41 20.78
N LEU A 47 -3.91 -26.64 20.32
CA LEU A 47 -4.78 -27.26 19.32
C LEU A 47 -6.03 -27.80 20.00
N PHE A 48 -7.18 -27.61 19.37
CA PHE A 48 -8.43 -28.16 19.87
C PHE A 48 -9.42 -28.39 18.73
N SER A 49 -10.36 -29.28 18.97
CA SER A 49 -11.56 -29.41 18.17
C SER A 49 -12.68 -28.58 18.79
N PHE A 50 -13.58 -28.06 17.96
CA PHE A 50 -14.75 -27.35 18.45
C PHE A 50 -16.01 -27.80 17.71
N ASP A 51 -17.12 -27.78 18.43
CA ASP A 51 -18.46 -28.04 17.92
C ASP A 51 -19.36 -26.85 18.26
N ILE A 52 -20.12 -26.37 17.29
CA ILE A 52 -21.04 -25.24 17.47
C ILE A 52 -22.48 -25.75 17.47
N SER A 53 -23.18 -25.51 18.57
CA SER A 53 -24.62 -25.77 18.71
C SER A 53 -25.40 -24.57 18.15
N ALA A 54 -25.81 -24.67 16.89
CA ALA A 54 -26.70 -23.71 16.24
C ALA A 54 -27.96 -24.42 15.70
N GLU A 55 -29.07 -23.70 15.59
CA GLU A 55 -30.29 -24.23 14.95
C GLU A 55 -30.00 -24.52 13.47
N GLY A 56 -29.80 -25.79 13.12
CA GLY A 56 -29.49 -26.24 11.76
C GLY A 56 -28.23 -27.10 11.69
N SER A 57 -27.34 -26.81 10.74
CA SER A 57 -26.04 -27.49 10.68
C SER A 57 -25.22 -27.07 11.90
N ALA A 58 -24.69 -28.05 12.64
CA ALA A 58 -23.72 -27.83 13.70
C ALA A 58 -22.31 -27.84 13.09
N PRO A 59 -21.71 -26.68 12.73
CA PRO A 59 -20.38 -26.68 12.17
C PRO A 59 -19.39 -27.14 13.24
N SER A 60 -18.52 -28.07 12.86
CA SER A 60 -17.42 -28.54 13.67
C SER A 60 -16.11 -28.33 12.93
N GLY A 61 -15.02 -28.18 13.67
CA GLY A 61 -13.72 -27.90 13.10
C GLY A 61 -12.57 -28.09 14.06
N LYS A 62 -11.37 -27.82 13.56
CA LYS A 62 -10.14 -27.73 14.36
C LYS A 62 -9.61 -26.32 14.29
N ALA A 63 -9.15 -25.80 15.41
CA ALA A 63 -8.49 -24.51 15.49
C ALA A 63 -7.26 -24.62 16.39
N ALA A 64 -6.39 -23.62 16.32
CA ALA A 64 -5.30 -23.46 17.26
C ALA A 64 -5.38 -22.08 17.91
N LEU A 65 -5.09 -22.02 19.21
CA LEU A 65 -4.95 -20.78 19.97
C LEU A 65 -3.46 -20.59 20.28
N ASN A 66 -2.87 -19.49 19.85
CA ASN A 66 -1.51 -19.13 20.24
C ASN A 66 -1.47 -18.95 21.77
N ALA A 67 -0.68 -19.74 22.46
CA ALA A 67 -0.67 -19.76 23.92
C ALA A 67 0.08 -18.58 24.53
N TYR A 68 0.81 -17.79 23.73
CA TYR A 68 1.43 -16.54 24.12
C TYR A 68 0.49 -15.35 23.89
N THR A 69 -0.11 -15.22 22.69
CA THR A 69 -0.92 -14.04 22.33
C THR A 69 -2.42 -14.20 22.58
N GLY A 70 -2.93 -15.43 22.68
CA GLY A 70 -4.37 -15.70 22.76
C GLY A 70 -5.14 -15.45 21.46
N GLU A 71 -4.45 -15.41 20.32
CA GLU A 71 -5.06 -15.30 19.00
C GLU A 71 -5.36 -16.67 18.40
N LEU A 72 -6.49 -16.77 17.69
CA LEU A 72 -6.82 -17.97 16.92
C LEU A 72 -6.04 -18.01 15.62
N SER A 73 -5.65 -19.20 15.21
CA SER A 73 -4.93 -19.45 13.97
C SER A 73 -5.48 -20.68 13.26
N ASP A 74 -6.00 -20.48 12.06
CA ASP A 74 -6.48 -21.55 11.18
C ASP A 74 -5.33 -22.26 10.44
N LEU A 75 -4.14 -21.63 10.40
CA LEU A 75 -2.95 -22.19 9.76
C LEU A 75 -2.42 -23.44 10.47
N ILE A 76 -2.36 -23.45 11.80
CA ILE A 76 -1.68 -24.54 12.52
C ILE A 76 -2.38 -25.89 12.37
N PRO A 77 -3.71 -26.00 12.45
CA PRO A 77 -4.39 -27.25 12.12
C PRO A 77 -4.04 -27.75 10.71
N MET A 78 -4.01 -26.85 9.72
CA MET A 78 -3.65 -27.19 8.33
C MET A 78 -2.20 -27.71 8.21
N LEU A 79 -1.26 -27.16 8.99
CA LEU A 79 0.12 -27.68 9.03
C LEU A 79 0.13 -29.13 9.55
N LEU A 80 -0.66 -29.43 10.58
CA LEU A 80 -0.66 -30.74 11.24
C LEU A 80 -1.41 -31.84 10.50
N ASP A 81 -2.24 -31.49 9.53
CA ASP A 81 -2.87 -32.47 8.64
C ASP A 81 -1.83 -33.14 7.70
N ARG A 82 -0.61 -32.58 7.62
CA ARG A 82 0.52 -33.19 6.90
C ARG A 82 1.42 -34.00 7.84
N PRO A 83 2.06 -35.07 7.36
CA PRO A 83 2.98 -35.85 8.17
C PRO A 83 4.25 -35.04 8.46
N HIS A 84 4.40 -34.62 9.72
CA HIS A 84 5.60 -33.94 10.22
C HIS A 84 6.30 -34.79 11.29
N LYS A 85 7.63 -34.75 11.29
CA LYS A 85 8.42 -35.27 12.40
C LYS A 85 8.19 -34.37 13.61
N LYS A 86 7.78 -34.98 14.72
CA LYS A 86 7.60 -34.30 16.00
C LYS A 86 8.77 -34.64 16.91
N THR A 87 9.31 -33.64 17.59
CA THR A 87 10.43 -33.78 18.54
C THR A 87 10.18 -32.93 19.77
N LYS A 88 10.75 -33.26 20.92
CA LYS A 88 10.75 -32.38 22.11
C LYS A 88 12.04 -31.54 22.19
N GLU A 89 13.01 -31.82 21.34
CA GLU A 89 14.29 -31.12 21.31
C GLU A 89 14.21 -29.92 20.38
N THR A 90 14.79 -28.81 20.81
CA THR A 90 14.91 -27.59 20.01
C THR A 90 16.26 -27.52 19.31
N GLU A 91 16.30 -26.81 18.18
CA GLU A 91 17.55 -26.39 17.54
C GLU A 91 18.37 -25.47 18.45
N GLU A 92 19.68 -25.37 18.19
CA GLU A 92 20.58 -24.47 18.91
C GLU A 92 20.32 -23.00 18.55
N GLY A 93 20.48 -22.07 19.51
CA GLY A 93 20.30 -20.63 19.28
C GLY A 93 18.85 -20.15 19.09
N CYS A 94 17.87 -21.06 19.18
CA CYS A 94 16.46 -20.70 19.08
C CYS A 94 15.93 -19.97 20.33
N GLU A 95 14.84 -19.24 20.15
CA GLU A 95 14.03 -18.69 21.22
C GLU A 95 12.79 -19.54 21.44
N ILE A 96 12.30 -19.60 22.68
CA ILE A 96 11.08 -20.32 23.02
C ILE A 96 10.13 -19.31 23.67
N GLU A 97 8.95 -19.13 23.09
CA GLU A 97 7.96 -18.23 23.67
C GLU A 97 7.31 -18.86 24.90
N SER A 98 7.09 -18.03 25.92
CA SER A 98 6.43 -18.44 27.15
C SER A 98 4.96 -18.78 26.89
N THR A 99 4.45 -19.78 27.59
CA THR A 99 3.02 -20.11 27.59
C THR A 99 2.30 -19.21 28.58
N ALA A 100 1.61 -18.19 28.08
CA ALA A 100 0.85 -17.24 28.90
C ALA A 100 -0.51 -17.82 29.32
N ILE A 101 -1.14 -18.63 28.46
CA ILE A 101 -2.45 -19.26 28.73
C ILE A 101 -2.23 -20.67 29.25
N SER A 102 -2.64 -20.92 30.48
CA SER A 102 -2.46 -22.21 31.15
C SER A 102 -3.37 -23.32 30.57
N PRO A 103 -3.07 -24.60 30.84
CA PRO A 103 -3.92 -25.72 30.43
C PRO A 103 -5.33 -25.70 31.03
N VAL A 104 -5.55 -24.95 32.13
CA VAL A 104 -6.86 -24.84 32.79
C VAL A 104 -7.70 -23.75 32.11
N GLU A 105 -7.07 -22.65 31.69
CA GLU A 105 -7.74 -21.49 31.08
C GLU A 105 -8.03 -21.68 29.60
N VAL A 106 -7.24 -22.50 28.91
CA VAL A 106 -7.31 -22.68 27.45
C VAL A 106 -8.71 -22.97 26.92
N LYS A 107 -9.49 -23.83 27.59
CA LYS A 107 -10.84 -24.19 27.13
C LYS A 107 -11.75 -22.97 27.14
N GLU A 108 -11.67 -22.18 28.21
CA GLU A 108 -12.51 -21.01 28.37
C GLU A 108 -12.15 -19.91 27.36
N THR A 109 -10.85 -19.66 27.18
CA THR A 109 -10.35 -18.68 26.23
C THR A 109 -10.65 -19.07 24.80
N ALA A 110 -10.42 -20.34 24.43
CA ALA A 110 -10.75 -20.87 23.11
C ALA A 110 -12.24 -20.76 22.82
N GLN A 111 -13.10 -21.14 23.78
CA GLN A 111 -14.56 -21.05 23.65
C GLN A 111 -15.01 -19.61 23.38
N ALA A 112 -14.49 -18.64 24.14
CA ALA A 112 -14.80 -17.23 23.96
C ALA A 112 -14.32 -16.69 22.61
N LYS A 113 -13.12 -17.07 22.16
CA LYS A 113 -12.57 -16.60 20.88
C LYS A 113 -13.35 -17.17 19.69
N VAL A 114 -13.66 -18.46 19.72
CA VAL A 114 -14.47 -19.12 18.68
C VAL A 114 -15.88 -18.55 18.65
N SER A 115 -16.49 -18.30 19.82
CA SER A 115 -17.84 -17.72 19.87
C SER A 115 -17.88 -16.30 19.27
N ILE A 116 -16.86 -15.48 19.53
CA ILE A 116 -16.73 -14.15 18.92
C ILE A 116 -16.58 -14.25 17.40
N GLN A 117 -15.71 -15.13 16.91
CA GLN A 117 -15.49 -15.31 15.47
C GLN A 117 -16.74 -15.83 14.74
N ALA A 118 -17.53 -16.68 15.41
CA ALA A 118 -18.78 -17.23 14.88
C ALA A 118 -19.99 -16.29 15.07
N GLY A 119 -19.88 -15.21 15.84
CA GLY A 119 -21.01 -14.33 16.18
C GLY A 119 -22.06 -15.00 17.08
N LEU A 120 -21.63 -15.90 17.97
CA LEU A 120 -22.49 -16.70 18.84
C LEU A 120 -22.20 -16.48 20.32
N LYS A 121 -23.10 -16.95 21.18
CA LYS A 121 -22.85 -16.99 22.63
C LYS A 121 -21.85 -18.08 22.98
N LYS A 122 -21.09 -17.85 24.05
CA LYS A 122 -20.07 -18.78 24.54
C LYS A 122 -20.65 -20.15 24.86
N GLU A 123 -21.83 -20.23 25.47
CA GLU A 123 -22.51 -21.51 25.77
C GLU A 123 -22.82 -22.38 24.53
N ASN A 124 -22.86 -21.80 23.34
CA ASN A 124 -23.15 -22.54 22.09
C ASN A 124 -21.89 -23.17 21.47
N VAL A 125 -20.70 -22.97 22.05
CA VAL A 125 -19.45 -23.53 21.54
C VAL A 125 -18.92 -24.55 22.53
N VAL A 126 -18.60 -25.76 22.08
CA VAL A 126 -17.98 -26.80 22.91
C VAL A 126 -16.55 -27.01 22.41
N ILE A 127 -15.58 -26.92 23.32
CA ILE A 127 -14.16 -27.16 23.02
C ILE A 127 -13.74 -28.54 23.53
N SER A 128 -13.15 -29.35 22.66
CA SER A 128 -12.72 -30.72 22.94
C SER A 128 -11.29 -30.99 22.42
N ALA A 129 -10.70 -32.13 22.80
CA ALA A 129 -9.40 -32.60 22.32
C ALA A 129 -8.23 -31.59 22.41
N VAL A 130 -8.15 -30.83 23.51
CA VAL A 130 -7.10 -29.83 23.69
C VAL A 130 -5.72 -30.49 23.83
N SER A 131 -4.75 -30.06 23.03
CA SER A 131 -3.36 -30.51 23.10
C SER A 131 -2.39 -29.36 22.81
N LYS A 132 -1.22 -29.38 23.45
CA LYS A 132 -0.17 -28.38 23.22
C LYS A 132 0.77 -28.86 22.12
N VAL A 133 1.17 -27.95 21.24
CA VAL A 133 2.25 -28.16 20.27
C VAL A 133 3.11 -26.91 20.20
N TYR A 134 4.40 -27.06 19.93
CA TYR A 134 5.25 -25.93 19.53
C TYR A 134 5.42 -25.92 18.01
N VAL A 135 5.29 -24.74 17.42
CA VAL A 135 5.49 -24.54 15.98
C VAL A 135 6.70 -23.62 15.80
N PRO A 136 7.73 -24.06 15.05
CA PRO A 136 8.90 -23.23 14.79
C PRO A 136 8.60 -22.19 13.71
N PHE A 137 8.93 -20.93 13.98
CA PHE A 137 8.84 -19.82 13.04
C PHE A 137 10.19 -19.13 12.90
N TYR A 138 10.57 -18.78 11.67
CA TYR A 138 11.57 -17.74 11.44
C TYR A 138 10.89 -16.38 11.53
N ARG A 139 11.16 -15.67 12.62
CA ARG A 139 10.72 -14.30 12.84
C ARG A 139 11.70 -13.35 12.20
N VAL A 140 11.20 -12.53 11.29
CA VAL A 140 12.02 -11.57 10.55
C VAL A 140 11.41 -10.19 10.61
N TRP A 141 12.25 -9.21 10.91
CA TRP A 141 11.89 -7.79 10.87
C TRP A 141 12.38 -7.18 9.58
N VAL A 142 11.46 -6.60 8.80
CA VAL A 142 11.73 -6.01 7.49
C VAL A 142 11.39 -4.53 7.51
N ASP A 143 12.37 -3.70 7.20
CA ASP A 143 12.21 -2.25 7.12
C ASP A 143 11.88 -1.84 5.69
N ILE A 144 10.72 -1.22 5.52
CA ILE A 144 10.19 -0.80 4.22
C ILE A 144 9.69 0.63 4.34
N ALA A 145 10.31 1.54 3.59
CA ALA A 145 9.95 2.97 3.57
C ALA A 145 9.97 3.67 4.95
N GLY A 146 10.78 3.16 5.88
CA GLY A 146 10.90 3.71 7.25
C GLY A 146 9.98 3.05 8.27
N ASP A 147 9.09 2.14 7.85
CA ASP A 147 8.25 1.34 8.74
C ASP A 147 8.84 -0.08 8.88
N THR A 148 8.76 -0.62 10.09
CA THR A 148 9.28 -1.95 10.44
C THR A 148 8.14 -2.95 10.55
N PHE A 149 8.18 -4.00 9.74
CA PHE A 149 7.15 -5.05 9.70
C PHE A 149 7.71 -6.37 10.24
N ARG A 150 6.96 -7.03 11.12
CA ARG A 150 7.25 -8.40 11.55
C ARG A 150 6.59 -9.39 10.59
N ILE A 151 7.39 -10.31 10.07
CA ILE A 151 6.93 -11.43 9.26
C ILE A 151 7.39 -12.70 9.95
N ASP A 152 6.45 -13.59 10.27
CA ASP A 152 6.75 -14.90 10.82
C ASP A 152 6.60 -15.95 9.71
N ILE A 153 7.64 -16.73 9.43
CA ILE A 153 7.61 -17.81 8.43
C ILE A 153 7.61 -19.13 9.15
N ASP A 154 6.57 -19.94 8.95
CA ASP A 154 6.55 -21.31 9.45
C ASP A 154 7.77 -22.08 8.91
N ALA A 155 8.64 -22.56 9.81
CA ALA A 155 9.88 -23.22 9.45
C ALA A 155 9.66 -24.65 8.93
N SER A 156 8.43 -25.19 9.03
CA SER A 156 8.10 -26.53 8.51
C SER A 156 7.70 -26.53 7.03
N MET A 157 6.94 -25.54 6.58
CA MET A 157 6.38 -25.46 5.22
C MET A 157 6.67 -24.15 4.48
N GLY A 158 7.15 -23.11 5.16
CA GLY A 158 7.51 -21.84 4.54
C GLY A 158 6.33 -20.94 4.23
N ILE A 159 5.23 -21.08 4.98
CA ILE A 159 4.08 -20.19 4.84
C ILE A 159 4.38 -18.89 5.61
N PRO A 160 4.43 -17.72 4.94
CA PRO A 160 4.61 -16.45 5.62
C PRO A 160 3.29 -15.98 6.23
N VAL A 161 3.36 -15.48 7.46
CA VAL A 161 2.27 -14.85 8.23
C VAL A 161 2.66 -13.40 8.51
N GLY A 162 1.74 -12.46 8.32
CA GLY A 162 1.99 -11.02 8.48
C GLY A 162 2.50 -10.32 7.21
N ALA A 163 2.86 -11.05 6.16
CA ALA A 163 3.28 -10.45 4.88
C ALA A 163 2.14 -9.67 4.17
N GLU A 164 0.90 -9.96 4.53
CA GLU A 164 -0.30 -9.23 4.11
C GLU A 164 -0.31 -7.78 4.60
N ALA A 165 0.23 -7.51 5.80
CA ALA A 165 0.28 -6.18 6.41
C ALA A 165 1.22 -5.22 5.67
N ILE A 166 2.14 -5.75 4.84
CA ILE A 166 3.03 -4.94 4.02
C ILE A 166 2.20 -4.20 2.96
N PRO A 167 2.22 -2.85 2.93
CA PRO A 167 1.48 -2.09 1.94
C PRO A 167 2.00 -2.40 0.54
N LYS A 168 1.12 -2.35 -0.46
CA LYS A 168 1.57 -2.42 -1.87
C LYS A 168 2.30 -1.12 -2.20
N ARG A 169 3.47 -1.20 -2.82
CA ARG A 169 4.17 0.01 -3.28
C ARG A 169 3.35 0.69 -4.36
N GLU A 170 3.07 1.98 -4.19
CA GLU A 170 2.52 2.79 -5.26
C GLU A 170 3.52 2.82 -6.42
N LYS A 171 3.07 2.38 -7.60
CA LYS A 171 3.91 2.41 -8.80
C LYS A 171 4.14 3.87 -9.16
N SER A 172 5.39 4.23 -9.39
CA SER A 172 5.72 5.57 -9.91
C SER A 172 5.08 5.75 -11.29
N TRP A 173 4.74 6.99 -11.66
CA TRP A 173 4.18 7.30 -12.99
C TRP A 173 5.03 6.77 -14.14
N ASP A 174 6.35 6.76 -13.98
CA ASP A 174 7.27 6.19 -14.97
C ASP A 174 7.16 4.67 -15.08
N GLU A 175 6.94 3.97 -13.96
CA GLU A 175 6.73 2.52 -13.94
C GLU A 175 5.37 2.14 -14.49
N VAL A 176 4.31 2.87 -14.13
CA VAL A 176 2.98 2.70 -14.71
C VAL A 176 3.03 2.97 -16.22
N GLY A 177 3.64 4.09 -16.63
CA GLY A 177 3.77 4.47 -18.03
C GLY A 177 4.55 3.43 -18.84
N ARG A 178 5.67 2.92 -18.31
CA ARG A 178 6.44 1.85 -18.96
C ARG A 178 5.66 0.54 -19.05
N GLU A 179 5.00 0.11 -17.98
CA GLU A 179 4.20 -1.12 -18.00
C GLU A 179 3.03 -1.02 -18.95
N THR A 180 2.31 0.12 -18.96
CA THR A 180 1.23 0.37 -19.92
C THR A 180 1.77 0.42 -21.34
N LEU A 181 2.92 1.06 -21.58
CA LEU A 181 3.54 1.13 -22.90
C LEU A 181 4.02 -0.26 -23.37
N ASP A 182 4.57 -1.08 -22.49
CA ASP A 182 4.98 -2.44 -22.80
C ASP A 182 3.77 -3.37 -23.02
N LYS A 183 2.68 -3.20 -22.26
CA LYS A 183 1.40 -3.86 -22.53
C LYS A 183 0.83 -3.42 -23.89
N MET A 184 0.90 -2.13 -24.24
CA MET A 184 0.44 -1.62 -25.55
C MET A 184 1.30 -2.12 -26.73
N LYS A 185 2.55 -2.53 -26.51
CA LYS A 185 3.37 -3.13 -27.58
C LYS A 185 2.91 -4.53 -27.99
N THR A 186 2.14 -5.22 -27.15
CA THR A 186 1.73 -6.61 -27.42
C THR A 186 0.23 -6.72 -27.60
N PRO A 187 -0.29 -7.42 -28.63
CA PRO A 187 -1.74 -7.60 -28.81
C PRO A 187 -2.46 -8.21 -27.59
N LYS A 188 -1.75 -9.04 -26.80
CA LYS A 188 -2.28 -9.58 -25.53
C LYS A 188 -2.49 -8.50 -24.47
N GLY A 189 -1.58 -7.53 -24.34
CA GLY A 189 -1.72 -6.44 -23.38
C GLY A 189 -2.90 -5.52 -23.69
N TRP A 190 -3.33 -5.39 -24.95
CA TRP A 190 -4.58 -4.70 -25.31
C TRP A 190 -5.82 -5.45 -24.77
N ILE A 191 -5.81 -6.78 -24.80
CA ILE A 191 -6.90 -7.61 -24.29
C ILE A 191 -6.95 -7.52 -22.76
N GLU A 192 -5.80 -7.53 -22.07
CA GLU A 192 -5.75 -7.37 -20.61
C GLU A 192 -6.23 -5.99 -20.17
N LEU A 193 -5.74 -4.91 -20.81
CA LEU A 193 -6.17 -3.53 -20.51
C LEU A 193 -7.66 -3.32 -20.83
N GLY A 194 -8.15 -3.89 -21.94
CA GLY A 194 -9.57 -3.87 -22.29
C GLY A 194 -10.42 -4.70 -21.33
N GLY A 195 -9.91 -5.86 -20.88
CA GLY A 195 -10.59 -6.81 -20.00
C GLY A 195 -10.74 -6.31 -18.57
N GLU A 196 -9.72 -5.67 -17.99
CA GLU A 196 -9.84 -5.05 -16.67
C GLU A 196 -10.87 -3.91 -16.68
N THR A 197 -10.90 -3.10 -17.74
CA THR A 197 -11.84 -1.98 -17.88
C THR A 197 -13.28 -2.45 -18.15
N LEU A 198 -13.46 -3.48 -19.00
CA LEU A 198 -14.76 -4.10 -19.29
C LEU A 198 -15.27 -4.94 -18.12
N GLY A 199 -14.39 -5.56 -17.32
CA GLY A 199 -14.76 -6.33 -16.12
C GLY A 199 -15.33 -5.44 -15.00
N SER A 200 -14.79 -4.22 -14.85
CA SER A 200 -15.33 -3.24 -13.89
C SER A 200 -16.62 -2.56 -14.35
N ALA A 201 -16.89 -2.50 -15.66
CA ALA A 201 -18.12 -1.88 -16.22
C ALA A 201 -19.19 -2.90 -16.64
N GLY A 202 -18.87 -4.21 -16.64
CA GLY A 202 -19.63 -5.27 -17.29
C GLY A 202 -20.64 -6.01 -16.42
N GLY A 203 -21.27 -5.34 -15.45
CA GLY A 203 -22.28 -5.95 -14.58
C GLY A 203 -23.65 -6.23 -15.20
N ALA A 204 -23.89 -5.95 -16.49
CA ALA A 204 -25.27 -5.83 -16.99
C ALA A 204 -25.66 -6.55 -18.30
N VAL A 205 -24.81 -7.38 -18.93
CA VAL A 205 -25.25 -8.06 -20.18
C VAL A 205 -24.81 -9.53 -20.24
N SER A 206 -25.50 -10.38 -19.48
CA SER A 206 -25.48 -11.84 -19.67
C SER A 206 -26.45 -12.25 -20.78
N GLY A 207 -26.10 -11.93 -22.02
CA GLY A 207 -26.80 -12.38 -23.23
C GLY A 207 -26.01 -13.48 -23.93
N LYS A 208 -26.55 -14.70 -23.96
CA LYS A 208 -25.96 -15.91 -24.53
C LYS A 208 -25.90 -15.82 -26.06
N GLY A 209 -24.86 -15.21 -26.61
CA GLY A 209 -24.61 -15.18 -28.06
C GLY A 209 -23.36 -14.39 -28.42
N LYS A 210 -22.37 -15.10 -29.00
CA LYS A 210 -21.11 -14.57 -29.60
C LYS A 210 -20.50 -13.39 -28.85
N GLY A 211 -19.51 -13.69 -28.00
CA GLY A 211 -18.90 -12.72 -27.09
C GLY A 211 -18.55 -11.37 -27.75
N PRO A 212 -18.61 -10.26 -26.99
CA PRO A 212 -18.46 -8.88 -27.48
C PRO A 212 -17.15 -8.64 -28.29
N LEU A 213 -16.15 -9.48 -28.11
CA LEU A 213 -14.90 -9.48 -28.88
C LEU A 213 -15.07 -9.84 -30.37
N ALA A 214 -16.06 -10.65 -30.74
CA ALA A 214 -16.31 -10.99 -32.14
C ALA A 214 -16.88 -9.82 -32.94
N PHE A 215 -17.69 -8.97 -32.28
CA PHE A 215 -18.26 -7.76 -32.87
C PHE A 215 -17.17 -6.71 -33.12
N LEU A 216 -16.20 -6.55 -32.22
CA LEU A 216 -15.06 -5.63 -32.39
C LEU A 216 -14.12 -6.03 -33.56
N GLY A 217 -14.19 -7.28 -34.03
CA GLY A 217 -13.45 -7.75 -35.20
C GLY A 217 -14.04 -7.29 -36.54
N THR A 218 -15.32 -6.91 -36.59
CA THR A 218 -15.97 -6.46 -37.83
C THR A 218 -15.72 -4.97 -38.08
N ARG A 219 -15.79 -4.54 -39.35
CA ARG A 219 -15.64 -3.12 -39.74
C ARG A 219 -16.65 -2.23 -39.00
N GLU A 220 -17.85 -2.75 -38.79
CA GLU A 220 -18.95 -2.08 -38.10
C GLU A 220 -18.65 -1.90 -36.60
N GLY A 221 -18.11 -2.93 -35.93
CA GLY A 221 -17.72 -2.82 -34.52
C GLY A 221 -16.56 -1.85 -34.30
N LYS A 222 -15.60 -1.77 -35.24
CA LYS A 222 -14.52 -0.77 -35.18
C LYS A 222 -15.03 0.66 -35.32
N LEU A 223 -16.01 0.90 -36.22
CA LEU A 223 -16.64 2.21 -36.38
C LEU A 223 -17.46 2.61 -35.15
N ALA A 224 -18.21 1.67 -34.58
CA ALA A 224 -18.97 1.90 -33.35
C ALA A 224 -18.03 2.25 -32.17
N LEU A 225 -16.93 1.52 -32.00
CA LEU A 225 -15.92 1.82 -30.97
C LEU A 225 -15.29 3.20 -31.18
N ALA A 226 -14.92 3.53 -32.42
CA ALA A 226 -14.35 4.84 -32.74
C ALA A 226 -15.34 5.98 -32.43
N ALA A 227 -16.63 5.81 -32.73
CA ALA A 227 -17.66 6.78 -32.38
C ALA A 227 -17.80 6.96 -30.87
N VAL A 228 -17.77 5.88 -30.08
CA VAL A 228 -17.81 5.94 -28.61
C VAL A 228 -16.58 6.66 -28.06
N ILE A 229 -15.38 6.36 -28.59
CA ILE A 229 -14.14 7.05 -28.18
C ILE A 229 -14.21 8.54 -28.52
N ILE A 230 -14.71 8.91 -29.71
CA ILE A 230 -14.89 10.31 -30.10
C ILE A 230 -15.89 11.00 -29.15
N VAL A 231 -17.02 10.38 -28.85
CA VAL A 231 -18.01 10.92 -27.90
C VAL A 231 -17.40 11.07 -26.51
N LEU A 232 -16.59 10.12 -26.04
CA LEU A 232 -15.89 10.21 -24.75
C LEU A 232 -14.84 11.32 -24.76
N ILE A 233 -14.05 11.45 -25.83
CA ILE A 233 -13.07 12.55 -25.98
C ILE A 233 -13.80 13.90 -26.00
N PHE A 234 -14.90 13.99 -26.74
CA PHE A 234 -15.71 15.21 -26.86
C PHE A 234 -16.42 15.53 -25.54
N TYR A 235 -16.89 14.52 -24.82
CA TYR A 235 -17.47 14.66 -23.49
C TYR A 235 -16.40 15.12 -22.49
N PHE A 236 -15.21 14.50 -22.48
CA PHE A 236 -14.12 14.93 -21.61
C PHE A 236 -13.49 16.26 -22.02
N SER A 237 -13.54 16.68 -23.27
CA SER A 237 -13.01 17.96 -23.71
C SER A 237 -14.00 19.12 -23.50
N LEU A 238 -15.31 18.88 -23.64
CA LEU A 238 -16.35 19.88 -23.43
C LEU A 238 -16.91 19.91 -22.01
N PHE A 239 -16.99 18.77 -21.34
CA PHE A 239 -17.57 18.62 -20.00
C PHE A 239 -16.53 18.27 -18.93
N ARG A 240 -15.21 18.32 -19.21
CA ARG A 240 -14.29 18.59 -18.11
C ARG A 240 -14.68 19.97 -17.59
N PRO A 241 -15.18 20.10 -16.34
CA PRO A 241 -15.30 21.42 -15.76
C PRO A 241 -13.88 21.98 -15.78
N ALA A 242 -13.64 22.98 -16.63
CA ALA A 242 -12.40 23.74 -16.62
C ALA A 242 -12.14 24.06 -15.15
N GLY A 243 -11.02 23.54 -14.62
CA GLY A 243 -10.79 23.39 -13.19
C GLY A 243 -11.32 24.58 -12.43
N GLN A 244 -12.38 24.35 -11.64
CA GLN A 244 -13.06 25.43 -10.91
C GLN A 244 -12.12 26.11 -9.90
N MET A 245 -10.96 25.52 -9.65
CA MET A 245 -9.91 26.08 -8.83
C MET A 245 -8.78 26.67 -9.69
N LYS A 246 -8.65 28.00 -9.67
CA LYS A 246 -7.46 28.71 -10.17
C LYS A 246 -6.46 28.82 -9.02
N VAL A 247 -5.23 28.44 -9.29
CA VAL A 247 -4.10 28.61 -8.38
C VAL A 247 -3.07 29.46 -9.11
N ASP A 248 -2.55 30.48 -8.44
CA ASP A 248 -1.44 31.30 -8.94
C ASP A 248 -0.44 31.48 -7.82
N CYS A 249 0.76 30.92 -8.00
CA CYS A 249 1.85 30.98 -7.03
C CYS A 249 2.95 31.92 -7.52
N LYS A 250 3.36 32.85 -6.65
CA LYS A 250 4.42 33.82 -6.92
C LYS A 250 5.43 33.81 -5.77
N VAL A 251 6.70 33.91 -6.12
CA VAL A 251 7.77 34.18 -5.15
C VAL A 251 7.72 35.66 -4.78
N LYS A 252 8.02 36.03 -3.52
CA LYS A 252 8.10 37.45 -3.13
C LYS A 252 9.14 38.18 -3.99
N GLU A 253 8.87 39.44 -4.31
CA GLU A 253 9.71 40.27 -5.19
C GLU A 253 11.16 40.37 -4.70
N ASP A 254 11.38 40.34 -3.38
CA ASP A 254 12.69 40.27 -2.72
C ASP A 254 13.61 39.14 -3.22
N TYR A 255 13.05 38.06 -3.78
CA TYR A 255 13.81 36.91 -4.26
C TYR A 255 13.83 36.83 -5.80
N LEU A 256 13.38 37.87 -6.50
CA LEU A 256 13.36 37.90 -7.95
C LEU A 256 14.53 38.74 -8.46
N GLY A 257 15.39 38.12 -9.27
CA GLY A 257 16.46 38.82 -9.97
C GLY A 257 15.95 39.65 -11.15
N PRO A 258 16.79 40.55 -11.68
CA PRO A 258 16.46 41.33 -12.87
C PRO A 258 16.17 40.39 -14.05
N ARG A 259 15.12 40.69 -14.83
CA ARG A 259 14.82 39.96 -16.05
C ARG A 259 16.00 40.11 -17.01
N GLN A 260 16.62 39.01 -17.42
CA GLN A 260 17.70 39.05 -18.40
C GLN A 260 17.11 39.42 -19.76
N PHE A 261 17.38 40.65 -20.20
CA PHE A 261 16.77 41.30 -21.36
C PHE A 261 17.35 40.73 -22.67
N PHE A 262 16.92 39.54 -23.07
CA PHE A 262 17.09 39.03 -24.44
C PHE A 262 15.81 38.29 -24.87
N GLY A 263 14.89 39.04 -25.47
CA GLY A 263 13.60 38.54 -25.97
C GLY A 263 12.45 38.68 -24.95
N LEU A 264 11.24 38.94 -25.46
CA LEU A 264 9.98 39.14 -24.72
C LEU A 264 9.55 37.98 -23.78
N PHE A 265 10.41 36.96 -23.59
CA PHE A 265 10.11 35.71 -22.88
C PHE A 265 11.24 35.26 -21.93
N GLY A 266 12.11 36.16 -21.48
CA GLY A 266 13.20 35.80 -20.56
C GLY A 266 12.67 35.23 -19.23
N GLU A 267 13.18 34.05 -18.85
CA GLU A 267 12.87 33.42 -17.56
C GLU A 267 13.38 34.31 -16.41
N GLN A 268 12.52 34.53 -15.41
CA GLN A 268 12.88 35.30 -14.22
C GLN A 268 13.74 34.41 -13.31
N THR A 269 15.00 34.80 -13.10
CA THR A 269 15.92 34.09 -12.22
C THR A 269 15.63 34.40 -10.76
N LEU A 270 15.76 33.42 -9.87
CA LEU A 270 15.65 33.64 -8.43
C LEU A 270 16.96 34.16 -7.82
N GLN A 271 16.83 35.03 -6.82
CA GLN A 271 17.90 35.50 -5.94
C GLN A 271 17.59 35.08 -4.50
N PRO A 272 17.94 33.84 -4.11
CA PRO A 272 17.66 33.36 -2.76
C PRO A 272 18.46 34.12 -1.70
N LYS A 273 17.90 34.25 -0.49
CA LYS A 273 18.65 34.77 0.68
C LYS A 273 19.46 33.62 1.30
N SER A 274 20.70 33.90 1.70
CA SER A 274 21.49 32.91 2.44
C SER A 274 21.14 32.98 3.94
N ILE A 275 20.94 31.82 4.55
CA ILE A 275 20.58 31.66 5.98
C ILE A 275 21.75 31.10 6.81
N GLY A 276 22.97 31.06 6.24
CA GLY A 276 24.15 30.45 6.86
C GLY A 276 24.46 29.06 6.28
N SER A 277 25.70 28.58 6.51
CA SER A 277 26.20 27.23 6.16
C SER A 277 25.92 26.76 4.72
N GLY A 278 25.88 27.67 3.74
CA GLY A 278 25.59 27.31 2.34
C GLY A 278 24.11 26.98 2.07
N ASN A 279 23.21 27.28 2.99
CA ASN A 279 21.78 27.13 2.80
C ASN A 279 21.17 28.41 2.21
N LEU A 280 20.24 28.20 1.29
CA LEU A 280 19.52 29.19 0.51
C LEU A 280 18.03 29.10 0.87
N PHE A 281 17.36 30.25 0.86
CA PHE A 281 15.96 30.42 1.24
C PHE A 281 15.21 31.29 0.26
N ILE A 282 13.98 30.88 -0.05
CA ILE A 282 12.98 31.74 -0.69
C ILE A 282 11.65 31.61 0.02
N GLU A 283 10.86 32.66 -0.12
CA GLU A 283 9.49 32.74 0.36
C GLU A 283 8.59 33.26 -0.75
N GLY A 284 7.37 32.76 -0.80
CA GLY A 284 6.36 33.21 -1.73
C GLY A 284 4.97 32.95 -1.21
N GLU A 285 3.99 33.19 -2.05
CA GLU A 285 2.59 32.98 -1.74
C GLU A 285 1.85 32.36 -2.91
N CYS A 286 0.88 31.53 -2.59
CA CYS A 286 -0.06 30.97 -3.55
C CYS A 286 -1.44 31.54 -3.28
N SER A 287 -2.07 32.08 -4.31
CA SER A 287 -3.44 32.56 -4.31
C SER A 287 -4.36 31.49 -4.89
N PHE A 288 -5.47 31.22 -4.21
CA PHE A 288 -6.44 30.19 -4.57
C PHE A 288 -7.81 30.82 -4.76
N ILE A 289 -8.42 30.55 -5.91
CA ILE A 289 -9.79 30.95 -6.21
C ILE A 289 -10.54 29.68 -6.59
N ASN A 290 -11.44 29.22 -5.71
CA ASN A 290 -12.37 28.14 -6.01
C ASN A 290 -13.72 28.74 -6.44
N ALA A 291 -14.00 28.70 -7.73
CA ALA A 291 -15.28 29.08 -8.32
C ALA A 291 -16.33 27.94 -8.26
N GLY A 292 -15.98 26.80 -7.66
CA GLY A 292 -16.84 25.64 -7.53
C GLY A 292 -17.83 25.74 -6.38
N LYS A 293 -18.81 24.83 -6.39
CA LYS A 293 -19.85 24.72 -5.34
C LYS A 293 -19.40 23.88 -4.15
N GLU A 294 -18.34 23.10 -4.31
CA GLU A 294 -17.83 22.17 -3.30
C GLU A 294 -16.43 22.59 -2.84
N PRO A 295 -16.06 22.31 -1.57
CA PRO A 295 -14.70 22.50 -1.10
C PRO A 295 -13.75 21.59 -1.89
N GLY A 296 -12.61 22.15 -2.32
CA GLY A 296 -11.61 21.43 -3.11
C GLY A 296 -10.29 21.28 -2.34
N PHE A 297 -9.51 20.25 -2.71
CA PHE A 297 -8.14 20.09 -2.22
C PHE A 297 -7.16 20.44 -3.33
N ALA A 298 -6.21 21.34 -3.02
CA ALA A 298 -5.10 21.68 -3.90
C ALA A 298 -3.82 21.07 -3.34
N HIS A 299 -3.13 20.28 -4.14
CA HIS A 299 -1.73 19.93 -3.90
C HIS A 299 -0.87 20.85 -4.76
N VAL A 300 -0.17 21.77 -4.12
CA VAL A 300 0.80 22.63 -4.80
C VAL A 300 2.19 22.07 -4.58
N ARG A 301 2.82 21.65 -5.67
CA ARG A 301 4.24 21.29 -5.68
C ARG A 301 5.03 22.49 -6.18
N ILE A 302 5.98 22.94 -5.36
CA ILE A 302 6.87 24.05 -5.65
C ILE A 302 8.27 23.51 -5.81
N SER A 303 8.88 23.75 -6.95
CA SER A 303 10.19 23.21 -7.29
C SER A 303 11.16 24.34 -7.64
N VAL A 304 12.33 24.31 -7.01
CA VAL A 304 13.49 25.14 -7.38
C VAL A 304 14.39 24.31 -8.28
N LYS A 305 14.75 24.88 -9.43
CA LYS A 305 15.59 24.19 -10.41
C LYS A 305 16.94 24.89 -10.58
N GLU A 306 17.99 24.09 -10.65
CA GLU A 306 19.35 24.48 -11.08
C GLU A 306 19.60 23.79 -12.43
N ASN A 307 19.85 24.57 -13.48
CA ASN A 307 20.08 24.04 -14.84
C ASN A 307 19.00 23.03 -15.30
N GLY A 308 17.73 23.30 -14.95
CA GLY A 308 16.59 22.44 -15.26
C GLY A 308 16.39 21.24 -14.33
N LYS A 309 17.34 20.92 -13.44
CA LYS A 309 17.24 19.84 -12.45
C LYS A 309 16.67 20.37 -11.13
N GLU A 310 15.71 19.64 -10.56
CA GLU A 310 15.11 19.99 -9.26
C GLU A 310 16.13 19.82 -8.13
N VAL A 311 16.40 20.89 -7.37
CA VAL A 311 17.33 20.91 -6.22
C VAL A 311 16.62 21.09 -4.88
N ALA A 312 15.39 21.60 -4.92
CA ALA A 312 14.54 21.76 -3.75
C ALA A 312 13.08 21.56 -4.14
N GLN A 313 12.30 20.94 -3.26
CA GLN A 313 10.85 20.92 -3.38
C GLN A 313 10.17 21.28 -2.07
N SER A 314 9.04 21.99 -2.18
CA SER A 314 8.08 22.15 -1.09
C SER A 314 6.71 21.72 -1.60
N VAL A 315 6.09 20.76 -0.91
CA VAL A 315 4.71 20.35 -1.18
C VAL A 315 3.82 20.96 -0.10
N LYS A 316 2.81 21.71 -0.52
CA LYS A 316 1.78 22.25 0.39
C LYS A 316 0.43 21.70 -0.01
N MET A 317 -0.19 20.97 0.91
CA MET A 317 -1.59 20.55 0.81
C MET A 317 -2.45 21.67 1.38
N ILE A 318 -3.39 22.16 0.59
CA ILE A 318 -4.25 23.29 0.95
C ILE A 318 -5.69 22.88 0.74
N THR A 319 -6.43 22.80 1.85
CA THR A 319 -7.88 22.64 1.83
C THR A 319 -8.52 24.00 1.58
N VAL A 320 -9.25 24.12 0.46
CA VAL A 320 -9.99 25.34 0.11
C VAL A 320 -11.44 25.14 0.55
N THR A 321 -11.71 25.48 1.81
CA THR A 321 -12.96 25.14 2.51
C THR A 321 -14.15 26.06 2.21
N ARG A 322 -13.96 27.20 1.53
CA ARG A 322 -15.05 28.17 1.29
C ARG A 322 -15.32 28.44 -0.19
N VAL A 323 -16.57 28.18 -0.56
CA VAL A 323 -17.29 28.92 -1.60
C VAL A 323 -17.71 30.24 -0.98
N ASN A 324 -16.91 31.30 -1.17
CA ASN A 324 -17.39 32.65 -0.89
C ASN A 324 -17.50 33.39 -2.22
N PRO A 325 -18.70 33.78 -2.68
CA PRO A 325 -18.86 34.52 -3.94
C PRO A 325 -18.19 35.90 -3.91
N SER A 326 -17.73 36.38 -2.74
CA SER A 326 -16.80 37.49 -2.64
C SER A 326 -15.43 37.04 -3.15
N SER A 327 -15.07 37.49 -4.35
CA SER A 327 -13.89 37.25 -5.19
C SER A 327 -12.47 37.33 -4.57
N MET A 328 -12.31 37.33 -3.24
CA MET A 328 -11.01 37.44 -2.60
C MET A 328 -10.29 36.08 -2.59
N PRO A 329 -9.10 35.97 -3.22
CA PRO A 329 -8.34 34.73 -3.21
C PRO A 329 -7.91 34.38 -1.78
N THR A 330 -7.96 33.09 -1.44
CA THR A 330 -7.28 32.60 -0.23
C THR A 330 -5.78 32.63 -0.51
N VAL A 331 -5.00 33.28 0.34
CA VAL A 331 -3.53 33.36 0.17
C VAL A 331 -2.87 32.44 1.19
N LYS A 332 -1.92 31.60 0.74
CA LYS A 332 -1.09 30.76 1.60
C LYS A 332 0.38 31.00 1.29
N VAL A 333 1.14 31.34 2.32
CA VAL A 333 2.58 31.52 2.25
C VAL A 333 3.27 30.16 2.15
N PHE A 334 4.31 30.09 1.32
CA PHE A 334 5.22 28.96 1.27
C PHE A 334 6.66 29.45 1.48
N ASN A 335 7.48 28.56 2.00
CA ASN A 335 8.92 28.73 2.08
C ASN A 335 9.61 27.43 1.66
N THR A 336 10.82 27.56 1.13
CA THR A 336 11.66 26.41 0.81
C THR A 336 13.12 26.74 1.07
N THR A 337 13.86 25.73 1.51
CA THR A 337 15.27 25.80 1.88
C THR A 337 16.05 24.69 1.21
N TRP A 338 17.24 25.01 0.72
CA TRP A 338 18.13 24.02 0.12
C TRP A 338 19.59 24.43 0.25
N SER A 339 20.50 23.47 0.11
CA SER A 339 21.93 23.76 0.06
C SER A 339 22.35 24.11 -1.37
N GLY A 340 23.09 25.20 -1.54
CA GLY A 340 23.49 25.68 -2.86
C GLY A 340 24.40 26.90 -2.82
N SER A 341 24.71 27.44 -4.00
CA SER A 341 25.56 28.63 -4.15
C SER A 341 24.77 29.81 -4.67
N LEU A 342 25.00 31.00 -4.10
CA LEU A 342 24.43 32.26 -4.62
C LEU A 342 24.92 32.60 -6.03
N SER A 343 26.03 32.02 -6.48
CA SER A 343 26.54 32.20 -7.85
C SER A 343 25.75 31.43 -8.91
N THR A 344 24.93 30.47 -8.49
CA THR A 344 24.12 29.63 -9.39
C THR A 344 22.82 30.35 -9.77
N LYS A 345 22.39 30.19 -11.03
CA LYS A 345 21.06 30.62 -11.47
C LYS A 345 20.02 29.58 -11.11
N TYR A 346 18.96 30.02 -10.42
CA TYR A 346 17.82 29.18 -10.07
C TYR A 346 16.56 29.65 -10.79
N SER A 347 15.68 28.72 -11.14
CA SER A 347 14.33 29.02 -11.65
C SER A 347 13.25 28.42 -10.76
N PHE A 348 12.08 29.05 -10.80
CA PHE A 348 10.90 28.68 -10.04
C PHE A 348 9.87 28.03 -10.96
N SER A 349 9.31 26.92 -10.52
CA SER A 349 8.14 26.32 -11.18
C SER A 349 7.18 25.77 -10.13
N TRP A 350 5.89 25.77 -10.46
CA TRP A 350 4.86 25.17 -9.63
C TRP A 350 3.92 24.32 -10.47
N GLY A 351 3.36 23.29 -9.83
CA GLY A 351 2.35 22.42 -10.41
C GLY A 351 1.21 22.20 -9.42
N VAL A 352 0.00 22.01 -9.96
CA VAL A 352 -1.21 21.79 -9.17
C VAL A 352 -1.84 20.48 -9.59
N SER A 353 -2.12 19.63 -8.61
CA SER A 353 -3.12 18.57 -8.76
C SER A 353 -4.29 18.91 -7.84
N ALA A 354 -5.45 19.11 -8.46
CA ALA A 354 -6.70 19.33 -7.76
C ALA A 354 -7.49 18.02 -7.75
N SER A 355 -7.99 17.62 -6.59
CA SER A 355 -9.09 16.66 -6.50
C SER A 355 -10.33 17.46 -6.11
N GLY A 356 -11.24 17.58 -7.07
CA GLY A 356 -12.58 18.14 -6.88
C GLY A 356 -13.59 17.06 -6.60
#